data_AF-A0A0U2ULW9-F1
#
_entry.id   AF-A0A0U2ULW9-F1
#
_cell.length_a   1.000
_cell.length_b   1.000
_cell.length_c   1.000
_cell.angle_alpha   90.00
_cell.angle_beta   90.00
_cell.angle_gamma   90.00
#
_symmetry.space_group_name_H-M   'P 1'
#
loop_
_entity.id
_entity.type
_entity.pdbx_description
1 polymer ?
#
loop_
_entity_poly.entity_id
_entity_poly.type
_entity_poly.pdbx_seq_one_letter_code
_entity_poly.pdbx_strand_id
1 'polypeptide(L)'
;MIDYAAIRTAIVQRLKSALGISIIMGDQTGQQPAYPFVTYKMTSPYLETSPHGVESVTDISGGIKRSRKKQVELVFSFTAHAKNPDEAYQKCYEIIDYFDFSGRDALRDAGIVVVGVSNAQNRDVFLTIEYERRVGVDVRFRVVDSSEVTEIGSGYIEKADIEYQGG
;
A
#
# COMPACT_ATOMS: atom_id res chain seq x y z
N MET A 1 6.76 2.47 -11.03
CA MET A 1 5.31 2.33 -10.98
C MET A 1 5.00 1.54 -9.72
N ILE A 2 3.94 1.86 -9.00
CA ILE A 2 3.53 1.10 -7.80
C ILE A 2 3.32 -0.37 -8.15
N ASP A 3 4.08 -1.26 -7.52
CA ASP A 3 3.81 -2.69 -7.54
C ASP A 3 2.95 -3.07 -6.33
N TYR A 4 1.65 -3.17 -6.58
CA TYR A 4 0.68 -3.53 -5.55
C TYR A 4 0.92 -4.92 -4.95
N ALA A 5 1.32 -5.91 -5.76
CA ALA A 5 1.52 -7.27 -5.29
C ALA A 5 2.73 -7.33 -4.35
N ALA A 6 3.80 -6.61 -4.69
CA ALA A 6 4.99 -6.50 -3.85
C ALA A 6 4.69 -5.80 -2.52
N ILE A 7 3.96 -4.67 -2.53
CA ILE A 7 3.58 -3.94 -1.33
C ILE A 7 2.71 -4.81 -0.41
N ARG A 8 1.66 -5.41 -0.96
CA ARG A 8 0.77 -6.31 -0.21
C ARG A 8 1.56 -7.46 0.43
N THR A 9 2.45 -8.09 -0.35
CA THR A 9 3.29 -9.19 0.13
C THR A 9 4.21 -8.73 1.25
N ALA A 10 4.85 -7.57 1.10
CA ALA A 10 5.75 -7.01 2.10
C ALA A 10 5.04 -6.71 3.43
N ILE A 11 3.82 -6.16 3.40
CA ILE A 11 3.01 -5.87 4.58
C ILE A 11 2.53 -7.17 5.24
N VAL A 12 1.87 -8.04 4.46
CA VAL A 12 1.19 -9.22 4.98
C VAL A 12 2.19 -10.26 5.51
N GLN A 13 3.32 -10.48 4.84
CA GLN A 13 4.31 -11.46 5.30
C GLN A 13 4.97 -11.05 6.62
N ARG A 14 5.26 -9.75 6.79
CA ARG A 14 5.87 -9.27 8.04
C ARG A 14 4.87 -9.31 9.19
N LEU A 15 3.64 -8.87 8.98
CA LEU A 15 2.57 -9.00 9.97
C LEU A 15 2.30 -10.47 10.33
N LYS A 16 2.25 -11.36 9.33
CA LYS A 16 2.11 -12.81 9.53
C LYS A 16 3.23 -13.38 10.40
N SER A 17 4.46 -12.96 10.13
CA SER A 17 5.64 -13.39 10.90
C SER A 17 5.60 -12.88 12.35
N ALA A 18 5.08 -11.67 12.57
CA ALA A 18 4.95 -11.08 13.90
C ALA A 18 3.85 -11.75 14.73
N LEU A 19 2.67 -12.00 14.15
CA LEU A 19 1.52 -12.56 14.88
C LEU A 19 1.56 -14.09 14.99
N GLY A 20 2.27 -14.78 14.09
CA GLY A 20 2.34 -16.24 14.07
C GLY A 20 1.04 -16.94 13.66
N ILE A 21 0.06 -16.22 13.12
CA ILE A 21 -1.25 -16.77 12.70
C ILE A 21 -1.49 -16.58 11.20
N SER A 22 -2.51 -17.26 10.68
CA SER A 22 -2.88 -17.14 9.27
C SER A 22 -3.43 -15.75 8.96
N ILE A 23 -2.90 -15.14 7.90
CA ILE A 23 -3.39 -13.88 7.34
C ILE A 23 -3.76 -14.12 5.88
N ILE A 24 -5.03 -13.94 5.54
CA ILE A 24 -5.59 -14.22 4.21
C ILE A 24 -6.30 -12.99 3.65
N MET A 25 -6.47 -12.94 2.33
CA MET A 25 -7.28 -11.90 1.72
C MET A 25 -8.76 -12.15 2.05
N GLY A 26 -9.50 -11.10 2.40
CA GLY A 26 -10.95 -11.20 2.60
C GLY A 26 -11.71 -11.47 1.29
N ASP A 27 -12.99 -11.84 1.41
CA ASP A 27 -13.92 -12.09 0.29
C ASP A 27 -13.49 -13.20 -0.68
N GLN A 28 -12.69 -14.16 -0.20
CA GLN A 28 -12.33 -15.34 -0.98
C GLN A 28 -13.28 -16.51 -0.70
N THR A 29 -13.57 -17.30 -1.73
CA THR A 29 -14.40 -18.52 -1.65
C THR A 29 -13.63 -19.77 -1.19
N GLY A 30 -12.44 -19.58 -0.61
CA GLY A 30 -11.56 -20.66 -0.16
C GLY A 30 -11.97 -21.27 1.18
N GLN A 31 -11.29 -22.36 1.55
CA GLN A 31 -11.46 -22.97 2.87
C GLN A 31 -11.00 -22.00 3.97
N GLN A 32 -11.89 -21.77 4.94
CA GLN A 32 -11.60 -20.91 6.08
C GLN A 32 -10.48 -21.51 6.95
N PRO A 33 -9.46 -20.73 7.35
CA PRO A 33 -8.43 -21.19 8.28
C PRO A 33 -9.00 -21.51 9.67
N ALA A 34 -8.23 -22.24 10.47
CA ALA A 34 -8.52 -22.39 11.88
C ALA A 34 -8.43 -21.04 12.61
N TYR A 35 -9.33 -20.81 13.57
CA TYR A 35 -9.30 -19.65 14.45
C TYR A 35 -8.10 -19.71 15.42
N PRO A 36 -7.50 -18.56 15.80
CA PRO A 36 -7.76 -17.22 15.26
C PRO A 36 -7.01 -16.98 13.93
N PHE A 37 -7.60 -16.18 13.05
CA PHE A 37 -6.95 -15.74 11.80
C PHE A 37 -7.28 -14.28 11.52
N VAL A 38 -6.54 -13.68 10.59
CA VAL A 38 -6.75 -12.30 10.16
C VAL A 38 -7.11 -12.28 8.68
N THR A 39 -8.13 -11.52 8.32
CA THR A 39 -8.37 -11.13 6.93
C THR A 39 -7.86 -9.73 6.68
N TYR A 40 -7.44 -9.45 5.45
CA TYR A 40 -7.16 -8.08 5.01
C TYR A 40 -7.87 -7.74 3.70
N LYS A 41 -8.22 -6.46 3.55
CA LYS A 41 -8.74 -5.88 2.31
C LYS A 41 -8.05 -4.54 2.08
N MET A 42 -7.70 -4.25 0.84
CA MET A 42 -7.29 -2.89 0.47
C MET A 42 -8.56 -2.09 0.17
N THR A 43 -8.84 -1.07 0.99
CA THR A 43 -10.06 -0.25 0.87
C THR A 43 -9.83 0.99 0.02
N SER A 44 -8.58 1.45 -0.09
CA SER A 44 -8.23 2.58 -0.96
C SER A 44 -6.85 2.35 -1.60
N PRO A 45 -6.79 2.07 -2.92
CA PRO A 45 -5.55 1.71 -3.63
C PRO A 45 -4.69 2.89 -4.03
N TYR A 46 -5.21 4.12 -3.99
CA TYR A 46 -4.49 5.30 -4.44
C TYR A 46 -5.13 6.55 -3.86
N LEU A 47 -4.58 7.03 -2.74
CA LEU A 47 -4.89 8.35 -2.21
C LEU A 47 -3.73 9.27 -2.54
N GLU A 48 -3.99 10.22 -3.43
CA GLU A 48 -2.99 11.16 -3.89
C GLU A 48 -2.66 12.18 -2.80
N THR A 49 -1.42 12.18 -2.31
CA THR A 49 -0.95 13.16 -1.32
C THR A 49 -0.06 14.24 -1.90
N SER A 50 0.40 14.08 -3.15
CA SER A 50 1.26 15.06 -3.85
C SER A 50 0.87 15.15 -5.33
N PRO A 51 0.13 16.19 -5.75
CA PRO A 51 -0.50 16.28 -7.07
C PRO A 51 0.42 16.04 -8.28
N HIS A 52 1.66 16.52 -8.20
CA HIS A 52 2.58 16.53 -9.34
C HIS A 52 3.86 15.73 -9.09
N GLY A 53 4.10 15.29 -7.85
CA GLY A 53 5.36 14.66 -7.47
C GLY A 53 6.57 15.58 -7.71
N VAL A 54 7.76 15.01 -7.63
CA VAL A 54 9.03 15.67 -7.97
C VAL A 54 9.51 15.08 -9.28
N GLU A 55 9.68 15.94 -10.28
CA GLU A 55 10.29 15.58 -11.56
C GLU A 55 11.77 15.94 -11.57
N SER A 56 12.58 15.08 -12.17
CA SER A 56 13.98 15.34 -12.46
C SER A 56 14.30 14.92 -13.88
N VAL A 57 15.07 15.76 -14.56
CA VAL A 57 15.57 15.51 -15.91
C VAL A 57 17.07 15.29 -15.82
N THR A 58 17.58 14.28 -16.52
CA THR A 58 19.00 13.97 -16.58
C THR A 58 19.39 13.75 -18.03
N ASP A 59 20.40 14.48 -18.50
CA ASP A 59 20.97 14.28 -19.83
C ASP A 59 21.65 12.91 -19.90
N ILE A 60 21.35 12.15 -20.94
CA ILE A 60 21.99 10.87 -21.24
C ILE A 60 22.57 10.93 -22.66
N SER A 61 23.50 10.04 -22.98
CA SER A 61 24.07 9.99 -24.33
C SER A 61 22.99 9.74 -25.38
N GLY A 62 22.66 10.76 -26.18
CA GLY A 62 21.67 10.70 -27.26
C GLY A 62 20.23 11.07 -26.85
N GLY A 63 19.99 11.64 -25.67
CA GLY A 63 18.64 12.02 -25.27
C GLY A 63 18.51 12.54 -23.85
N ILE A 64 17.27 12.56 -23.35
CA ILE A 64 16.94 12.94 -21.98
C ILE A 64 16.26 11.80 -21.25
N LYS A 65 16.61 11.61 -19.98
CA LYS A 65 15.89 10.75 -19.05
C LYS A 65 15.06 11.63 -18.13
N ARG A 66 13.74 11.44 -18.12
CA ARG A 66 12.82 12.09 -17.18
C ARG A 66 12.39 11.07 -16.13
N SER A 67 12.50 11.42 -14.85
CA SER A 67 11.97 10.61 -13.76
C SER A 67 11.05 11.42 -12.87
N ARG A 68 9.94 10.82 -12.45
CA ARG A 68 8.97 11.41 -11.52
C ARG A 68 8.86 10.55 -10.29
N LYS A 69 8.87 11.16 -9.10
CA LYS A 69 8.61 10.50 -7.82
C LYS A 69 7.41 11.14 -7.14
N LYS A 70 6.41 10.34 -6.80
CA LYS A 70 5.17 10.80 -6.16
C LYS A 70 4.90 9.99 -4.90
N GLN A 71 4.46 10.67 -3.85
CA GLN A 71 3.98 10.00 -2.64
C GLN A 71 2.49 9.72 -2.78
N VAL A 72 2.10 8.51 -2.41
CA VAL A 72 0.72 8.08 -2.39
C VAL A 72 0.42 7.39 -1.07
N GLU A 73 -0.82 7.49 -0.62
CA GLU A 73 -1.33 6.76 0.52
C GLU A 73 -2.20 5.58 0.08
N LEU A 74 -2.09 4.48 0.82
CA LEU A 74 -2.84 3.24 0.66
C LEU A 74 -3.54 2.93 1.98
N VAL A 75 -4.76 2.40 1.92
CA VAL A 75 -5.48 2.00 3.13
C VAL A 75 -5.76 0.50 3.08
N PHE A 76 -5.28 -0.21 4.10
CA PHE A 76 -5.59 -1.61 4.33
C PHE A 76 -6.43 -1.75 5.59
N SER A 77 -7.50 -2.50 5.46
CA SER A 77 -8.37 -2.90 6.54
C SER A 77 -8.00 -4.32 6.96
N PHE A 78 -7.64 -4.51 8.22
CA PHE A 78 -7.37 -5.81 8.83
C PHE A 78 -8.51 -6.17 9.77
N THR A 79 -8.97 -7.42 9.72
CA THR A 79 -10.02 -7.93 10.62
C THR A 79 -9.54 -9.22 11.25
N ALA A 80 -9.46 -9.25 12.57
CA ALA A 80 -9.21 -10.47 13.35
C ALA A 80 -10.52 -11.24 13.52
N HIS A 81 -10.46 -12.55 13.30
CA HIS A 81 -11.54 -13.50 13.42
C HIS A 81 -11.20 -14.49 14.54
N ALA A 82 -12.09 -14.65 15.51
CA ALA A 82 -11.92 -15.58 16.63
C ALA A 82 -13.26 -16.17 17.11
N LYS A 83 -13.20 -17.15 18.03
CA LYS A 83 -14.40 -17.76 18.64
C LYS A 83 -14.93 -16.99 19.85
N ASN A 84 -14.09 -16.14 20.44
CA ASN A 84 -14.42 -15.35 21.62
C ASN A 84 -13.99 -13.89 21.41
N PRO A 85 -14.69 -12.93 22.03
CA PRO A 85 -14.45 -11.51 21.77
C PRO A 85 -13.08 -11.05 22.28
N ASP A 86 -12.62 -11.57 23.41
CA ASP A 86 -11.35 -11.18 24.02
C ASP A 86 -10.17 -11.52 23.10
N GLU A 87 -10.17 -12.71 22.51
CA GLU A 87 -9.17 -13.14 21.52
C GLU A 87 -9.21 -12.30 20.25
N ALA A 88 -10.41 -11.92 19.77
CA ALA A 88 -10.53 -11.04 18.61
C ALA A 88 -9.96 -9.64 18.89
N TYR A 89 -10.25 -9.06 20.07
CA TYR A 89 -9.68 -7.78 20.49
C TYR A 89 -8.18 -7.87 20.70
N GLN A 90 -7.69 -8.92 21.36
CA GLN A 90 -6.27 -9.13 21.61
C GLN A 90 -5.50 -9.20 20.29
N LYS A 91 -5.99 -9.96 19.30
CA LYS A 91 -5.38 -10.00 17.97
C LYS A 91 -5.46 -8.66 17.25
N CYS A 92 -6.54 -7.90 17.39
CA CYS A 92 -6.61 -6.56 16.84
C CYS A 92 -5.58 -5.61 17.48
N TYR A 93 -5.38 -5.68 18.80
CA TYR A 93 -4.37 -4.88 19.49
C TYR A 93 -2.94 -5.26 19.13
N GLU A 94 -2.65 -6.55 18.92
CA GLU A 94 -1.36 -6.99 18.37
C GLU A 94 -1.09 -6.40 16.98
N ILE A 95 -2.13 -6.32 16.12
CA ILE A 95 -2.01 -5.65 14.81
C ILE A 95 -1.70 -4.16 14.98
N ILE A 96 -2.40 -3.49 15.91
CA ILE A 96 -2.20 -2.07 16.19
C ILE A 96 -0.77 -1.82 16.69
N ASP A 97 -0.33 -2.55 17.70
CA ASP A 97 1.03 -2.43 18.26
C ASP A 97 2.10 -2.68 17.20
N TYR A 98 1.89 -3.68 16.34
CA TYR A 98 2.80 -3.97 15.24
C TYR A 98 2.94 -2.79 14.27
N PHE A 99 1.83 -2.21 13.81
CA PHE A 99 1.91 -1.10 12.85
C PHE A 99 2.27 0.24 13.49
N ASP A 100 1.91 0.45 14.75
CA ASP A 100 2.21 1.69 15.44
C ASP A 100 3.63 1.75 16.00
N PHE A 101 4.23 0.60 16.32
CA PHE A 101 5.54 0.53 16.95
C PHE A 101 6.45 -0.54 16.35
N SER A 102 6.25 -1.82 16.68
CA SER A 102 7.29 -2.85 16.54
C SER A 102 7.66 -3.20 15.09
N GLY A 103 6.76 -2.98 14.13
CA GLY A 103 6.94 -3.28 12.71
C GLY A 103 7.43 -2.10 11.86
N ARG A 104 7.52 -0.88 12.42
CA ARG A 104 7.74 0.35 11.63
C ARG A 104 9.07 0.37 10.89
N ASP A 105 10.17 -0.02 11.54
CA ASP A 105 11.49 -0.01 10.90
C ASP A 105 11.56 -1.02 9.74
N ALA A 106 11.08 -2.25 9.97
CA ALA A 106 11.07 -3.30 8.95
C ALA A 106 10.20 -2.96 7.72
N LEU A 107 9.15 -2.16 7.90
CA LEU A 107 8.32 -1.64 6.82
C LEU A 107 8.99 -0.47 6.10
N ARG A 108 9.62 0.46 6.86
CA ARG A 108 10.35 1.59 6.29
C ARG A 108 11.48 1.12 5.39
N ASP A 109 12.21 0.08 5.79
CA ASP A 109 13.29 -0.50 5.00
C ASP A 109 12.78 -1.15 3.69
N ALA A 110 11.49 -1.49 3.62
CA ALA A 110 10.80 -1.92 2.41
C ALA A 110 10.17 -0.76 1.60
N GLY A 111 10.44 0.50 1.97
CA GLY A 111 9.86 1.68 1.33
C GLY A 111 8.40 1.97 1.71
N ILE A 112 7.91 1.39 2.81
CA ILE A 112 6.53 1.50 3.27
C ILE A 112 6.50 2.22 4.63
N VAL A 113 5.83 3.37 4.69
CA VAL A 113 5.73 4.16 5.94
C VAL A 113 4.33 4.04 6.49
N VAL A 114 4.20 3.75 7.79
CA VAL A 114 2.89 3.80 8.47
C VAL A 114 2.55 5.26 8.78
N VAL A 115 1.42 5.74 8.24
CA VAL A 115 0.92 7.12 8.43
C VAL A 115 -0.02 7.20 9.62
N GLY A 116 -0.82 6.16 9.83
CA GLY A 116 -1.74 6.11 10.97
C GLY A 116 -2.48 4.79 11.05
N VAL A 117 -2.90 4.47 12.26
CA VAL A 117 -3.64 3.27 12.62
C VAL A 117 -4.94 3.72 13.28
N SER A 118 -6.08 3.20 12.86
CA SER A 118 -7.38 3.52 13.47
C SER A 118 -7.55 2.84 14.82
N ASN A 119 -8.60 3.21 15.55
CA ASN A 119 -9.03 2.43 16.71
C ASN A 119 -9.56 1.06 16.27
N ALA A 120 -9.51 0.10 17.19
CA ALA A 120 -10.19 -1.19 17.04
C ALA A 120 -11.71 -0.98 17.00
N GLN A 121 -12.38 -1.64 16.05
CA GLN A 121 -13.83 -1.58 15.88
C GLN A 121 -14.41 -2.99 15.85
N ASN A 122 -15.51 -3.21 16.55
CA ASN A 122 -16.30 -4.44 16.41
C ASN A 122 -16.91 -4.48 14.99
N ARG A 123 -16.75 -5.62 14.31
CA ARG A 123 -17.21 -5.89 12.94
C ARG A 123 -18.04 -7.17 12.87
N ASP A 124 -18.64 -7.56 13.99
CA ASP A 124 -19.51 -8.73 14.07
C ASP A 124 -20.65 -8.58 13.08
N VAL A 125 -20.95 -9.66 12.35
CA VAL A 125 -22.15 -9.77 11.53
C VAL A 125 -23.02 -10.83 12.18
N PHE A 126 -24.31 -10.54 12.38
CA PHE A 126 -25.26 -11.51 12.90
C PHE A 126 -25.45 -12.63 11.85
N LEU A 127 -24.61 -13.66 11.93
CA LEU A 127 -24.72 -14.88 11.13
C LEU A 127 -25.40 -15.94 12.00
N THR A 128 -26.44 -16.57 11.45
CA THR A 128 -27.34 -17.51 12.14
C THR A 128 -26.65 -18.81 12.59
N ILE A 129 -25.38 -19.01 12.21
CA ILE A 129 -24.62 -20.23 12.45
C ILE A 129 -23.17 -19.82 12.74
N GLU A 130 -22.73 -20.13 13.97
CA GLU A 130 -21.39 -19.91 14.54
C GLU A 130 -21.08 -18.50 15.08
N TYR A 131 -20.75 -18.45 16.38
CA TYR A 131 -20.33 -17.29 17.15
C TYR A 131 -18.93 -16.81 16.73
N GLU A 132 -18.76 -16.45 15.46
CA GLU A 132 -17.54 -15.76 15.01
C GLU A 132 -17.54 -14.34 15.56
N ARG A 133 -16.41 -13.95 16.16
CA ARG A 133 -16.13 -12.60 16.63
C ARG A 133 -15.12 -11.93 15.72
N ARG A 134 -15.47 -10.72 15.28
CA ARG A 134 -14.70 -9.93 14.32
C ARG A 134 -14.39 -8.57 14.93
N VAL A 135 -13.10 -8.26 15.00
CA VAL A 135 -12.63 -6.92 15.39
C VAL A 135 -11.63 -6.47 14.34
N GLY A 136 -11.77 -5.24 13.83
CA GLY A 136 -10.88 -4.75 12.79
C GLY A 136 -10.33 -3.36 13.02
N VAL A 137 -9.33 -3.04 12.22
CA VAL A 137 -8.54 -1.82 12.25
C VAL A 137 -8.15 -1.45 10.82
N ASP A 138 -8.10 -0.14 10.54
CA ASP A 138 -7.65 0.38 9.26
C ASP A 138 -6.28 1.05 9.45
N VAL A 139 -5.36 0.72 8.55
CA VAL A 139 -3.98 1.22 8.56
C VAL A 139 -3.72 1.96 7.26
N ARG A 140 -3.26 3.21 7.40
CA ARG A 140 -2.83 4.04 6.28
C ARG A 140 -1.33 3.92 6.11
N PHE A 141 -0.91 3.58 4.91
CA PHE A 141 0.50 3.48 4.52
C PHE A 141 0.82 4.53 3.48
N ARG A 142 2.04 5.07 3.50
CA ARG A 142 2.58 5.91 2.44
C ARG A 142 3.69 5.16 1.71
N VAL A 143 3.63 5.17 0.39
CA VAL A 143 4.65 4.58 -0.49
C VAL A 143 5.07 5.59 -1.56
N VAL A 144 6.22 5.35 -2.18
CA VAL A 144 6.74 6.17 -3.28
C VAL A 144 6.45 5.47 -4.60
N ASP A 145 5.71 6.15 -5.47
CA ASP A 145 5.55 5.80 -6.88
C ASP A 145 6.64 6.49 -7.72
N SER A 146 7.50 5.71 -8.35
CA SER A 146 8.55 6.21 -9.25
C SER A 146 8.27 5.82 -10.69
N SER A 147 8.29 6.76 -11.63
CA SER A 147 8.16 6.47 -13.07
C SER A 147 9.32 7.09 -13.83
N GLU A 148 9.86 6.37 -14.80
CA GLU A 148 10.96 6.83 -15.63
C GLU A 148 10.56 6.73 -17.11
N VAL A 149 10.88 7.77 -17.88
CA VAL A 149 10.71 7.82 -19.33
C VAL A 149 12.05 8.24 -19.93
N THR A 150 12.50 7.51 -20.94
CA THR A 150 13.70 7.84 -21.70
C THR A 150 13.30 8.29 -23.08
N GLU A 151 13.66 9.51 -23.44
CA GLU A 151 13.46 10.06 -24.78
C GLU A 151 14.82 10.06 -25.47
N ILE A 152 15.02 9.13 -26.40
CA ILE A 152 16.20 9.12 -27.28
C ILE A 152 15.85 9.95 -28.51
N GLY A 153 16.65 10.97 -28.79
CA GLY A 153 16.45 11.86 -29.93
C GLY A 153 16.55 11.07 -31.24
N SER A 154 15.41 10.83 -31.88
CA SER A 154 15.35 10.42 -33.28
C SER A 154 14.60 11.52 -34.03
N GLY A 155 15.32 12.47 -34.62
CA GLY A 155 14.76 13.48 -35.53
C GLY A 155 15.18 14.91 -35.23
N TYR A 156 16.15 15.36 -36.02
CA TYR A 156 16.57 16.74 -36.28
C TYR A 156 15.48 17.82 -36.11
N ILE A 157 15.84 18.94 -35.48
CA ILE A 157 15.32 20.25 -35.91
C ILE A 157 16.44 20.86 -36.76
N GLU A 158 16.41 20.60 -38.07
CA GLU A 158 17.18 21.41 -39.00
C GLU A 158 16.54 22.81 -39.01
N LYS A 159 17.28 23.76 -38.42
CA LYS A 159 17.27 25.20 -38.71
C LYS A 159 15.99 25.74 -39.36
N ALA A 160 15.15 26.42 -38.59
CA ALA A 160 14.13 27.29 -39.16
C ALA A 160 14.81 28.58 -39.64
N ASP A 161 15.06 28.69 -40.95
CA ASP A 161 15.37 30.00 -41.56
C ASP A 161 14.08 30.83 -41.55
N ILE A 162 14.07 31.88 -40.72
CA ILE A 162 12.98 32.85 -40.67
C ILE A 162 13.29 33.92 -41.73
N GLU A 163 12.66 33.83 -42.90
CA GLU A 163 12.64 34.94 -43.85
C GLU A 163 11.64 36.00 -43.37
N TYR A 164 12.17 37.15 -42.95
CA TYR A 164 11.41 38.36 -42.69
C TYR A 164 11.06 39.03 -44.02
N GLN A 165 9.83 38.88 -44.49
CA GLN A 165 9.29 39.76 -45.53
C GLN A 165 8.60 40.95 -44.88
N GLY A 166 9.35 42.03 -44.71
CA GLY A 166 8.81 43.36 -44.47
C GLY A 166 8.48 44.04 -45.80
N GLY A 167 7.23 44.47 -45.94
CA GLY A 167 6.70 45.27 -47.04
C GLY A 167 5.30 45.76 -46.72
#